data_AF-A0A432W8R7-F1
#
_entry.id   AF-A0A432W8R7-F1
#
_cell.length_a   1.000
_cell.length_b   1.000
_cell.length_c   1.000
_cell.angle_alpha   90.00
_cell.angle_beta   90.00
_cell.angle_gamma   90.00
#
_symmetry.space_group_name_H-M   'P 1'
#
loop_
_entity.id
_entity.type
_entity.pdbx_description
1 polymer ?
#
loop_
_entity_poly.entity_id
_entity_poly.type
_entity_poly.pdbx_seq_one_letter_code
_entity_poly.pdbx_strand_id
1 'polypeptide(L)'
;MGGRLDPAAQQDRAHWHFVEQGSDLHIPVSGRLKVNSSQALVNALRQGVGIGMVPRYQVARDLQAGTMTELLTDFMPPPSPVYLVYPHRRHMNAAVKSTLDFFHQNIENP
;
A
#
# COMPACT_ATOMS: atom_id res chain seq x y z
N MET A 1 24.49 16.60 -22.01
CA MET A 1 24.70 15.16 -21.77
C MET A 1 23.38 14.59 -21.25
N GLY A 2 22.63 13.93 -22.13
CA GLY A 2 21.32 13.38 -21.80
C GLY A 2 21.46 12.10 -20.98
N GLY A 3 20.87 12.10 -19.78
CA GLY A 3 20.63 10.88 -19.03
C GLY A 3 19.67 10.01 -19.82
N ARG A 4 20.21 8.94 -20.42
CA ARG A 4 19.44 7.90 -21.06
C ARG A 4 18.50 7.31 -20.01
N LEU A 5 17.21 7.62 -20.10
CA LEU A 5 16.18 6.88 -19.39
C LEU A 5 16.30 5.43 -19.85
N ASP A 6 16.56 4.52 -18.91
CA ASP A 6 16.62 3.10 -19.23
C ASP A 6 15.25 2.66 -19.77
N PRO A 7 15.17 2.05 -20.97
CA PRO A 7 13.91 1.63 -21.58
C PRO A 7 13.23 0.45 -20.86
N ALA A 8 13.79 -0.01 -19.75
CA ALA A 8 13.19 -1.01 -18.85
C ALA A 8 12.25 -0.40 -17.78
N ALA A 9 12.16 0.93 -17.68
CA ALA A 9 11.25 1.61 -16.75
C ALA A 9 9.77 1.56 -17.15
N GLN A 10 9.41 0.80 -18.19
CA GLN A 10 8.05 0.32 -18.41
C GLN A 10 7.91 -1.09 -17.81
N GLN A 11 8.22 -1.22 -16.52
CA GLN A 11 8.08 -2.48 -15.81
C GLN A 11 6.60 -2.86 -15.77
N ASP A 12 6.26 -4.01 -16.34
CA ASP A 12 4.89 -4.51 -16.41
C ASP A 12 4.26 -4.44 -15.01
N ARG A 13 3.28 -3.53 -14.84
CA ARG A 13 2.77 -2.99 -13.55
C ARG A 13 2.03 -4.00 -12.68
N ALA A 14 2.15 -5.29 -12.96
CA ALA A 14 1.38 -6.35 -12.35
C ALA A 14 2.31 -7.43 -11.78
N HIS A 15 3.28 -7.04 -10.96
CA HIS A 15 4.03 -7.99 -10.13
C HIS A 15 3.55 -7.87 -8.68
N TRP A 16 3.16 -8.99 -8.10
CA TRP A 16 2.86 -9.08 -6.67
C TRP A 16 4.15 -9.38 -5.91
N HIS A 17 4.38 -8.66 -4.82
CA HIS A 17 5.57 -8.82 -3.98
C HIS A 17 5.21 -9.63 -2.74
N PHE A 18 5.96 -10.72 -2.54
CA PHE A 18 5.89 -11.61 -1.40
C PHE A 18 7.30 -11.89 -0.86
N VAL A 19 7.38 -12.48 0.33
CA VAL A 19 8.62 -12.94 0.96
C VAL A 19 8.43 -14.39 1.41
N GLU A 20 9.35 -15.27 1.02
CA GLU A 20 9.39 -16.67 1.46
C GLU A 20 10.79 -16.97 1.98
N GLN A 21 10.92 -17.47 3.19
CA GLN A 21 12.21 -17.82 3.81
C GLN A 21 13.25 -16.68 3.75
N GLY A 22 12.79 -15.42 3.86
CA GLY A 22 13.64 -14.23 3.83
C GLY A 22 14.09 -13.80 2.43
N SER A 23 13.61 -14.44 1.37
CA SER A 23 13.88 -14.07 -0.02
C SER A 23 12.68 -13.36 -0.64
N ASP A 24 12.91 -12.34 -1.45
CA ASP A 24 11.86 -11.63 -2.19
C ASP A 24 11.35 -12.47 -3.37
N LEU A 25 10.02 -12.55 -3.51
CA LEU A 25 9.33 -13.16 -4.64
C LEU A 25 8.49 -12.10 -5.36
N HIS A 26 8.77 -11.92 -6.65
CA HIS A 26 7.99 -11.06 -7.54
C HIS A 26 7.22 -11.93 -8.52
N ILE A 27 5.92 -12.06 -8.30
CA ILE A 27 5.05 -12.94 -9.10
C ILE A 27 4.34 -12.11 -10.16
N PRO A 28 4.58 -12.35 -11.46
CA PRO A 28 3.82 -11.68 -12.52
C PRO A 28 2.37 -12.16 -12.48
N VAL A 29 1.42 -11.22 -12.55
CA VAL A 29 -0.01 -11.52 -12.57
C VAL A 29 -0.68 -10.95 -13.81
N SER A 30 -1.58 -11.74 -14.39
CA SER A 30 -2.35 -11.41 -15.59
C SER A 30 -3.86 -11.45 -15.29
N GLY A 31 -4.30 -10.56 -14.40
CA GLY A 31 -5.70 -10.42 -14.04
C GLY A 31 -6.58 -9.87 -15.18
N ARG A 32 -7.86 -10.22 -15.16
CA ARG A 32 -8.89 -9.73 -16.12
C ARG A 32 -9.22 -8.24 -15.94
N LEU A 33 -8.90 -7.67 -14.78
CA LEU A 33 -9.11 -6.27 -14.44
C LEU A 33 -7.76 -5.66 -14.04
N LYS A 34 -7.39 -4.55 -14.67
CA LYS A 34 -6.23 -3.74 -14.29
C LYS A 34 -6.71 -2.32 -14.01
N VAL A 35 -6.49 -1.84 -12.79
CA VAL A 35 -6.86 -0.50 -12.36
C VAL A 35 -5.67 0.18 -11.68
N ASN A 36 -5.61 1.50 -11.74
CA ASN A 36 -4.57 2.32 -11.12
C ASN A 36 -5.05 3.01 -9.83
N SER A 37 -6.23 2.66 -9.32
CA SER A 37 -6.83 3.22 -8.12
C SER A 37 -7.18 2.10 -7.15
N SER A 38 -6.67 2.18 -5.93
CA SER A 38 -6.97 1.19 -4.89
C SER A 38 -8.46 1.19 -4.53
N GLN A 39 -9.14 2.34 -4.56
CA GLN A 39 -10.58 2.42 -4.30
C GLN A 39 -11.40 1.67 -5.35
N ALA A 40 -11.03 1.79 -6.63
CA ALA A 40 -11.68 1.04 -7.71
C ALA A 40 -11.46 -0.47 -7.56
N LEU A 41 -10.25 -0.88 -7.16
CA LEU A 41 -9.94 -2.29 -6.90
C LEU A 41 -10.77 -2.84 -5.74
N VAL A 42 -10.82 -2.15 -4.60
CA VAL A 42 -11.63 -2.56 -3.44
C VAL A 42 -13.10 -2.71 -3.81
N ASN A 43 -13.65 -1.77 -4.59
CA ASN A 43 -15.05 -1.87 -5.04
C ASN A 43 -15.29 -3.10 -5.93
N ALA A 44 -14.34 -3.45 -6.81
CA ALA A 44 -14.42 -4.66 -7.61
C ALA A 44 -14.34 -5.93 -6.74
N LEU A 45 -13.48 -5.94 -5.72
CA LEU A 45 -13.38 -7.06 -4.77
C LEU A 45 -14.69 -7.26 -3.99
N ARG A 46 -15.33 -6.18 -3.54
CA ARG A 46 -16.65 -6.22 -2.87
C ARG A 46 -17.76 -6.78 -3.76
N GLN A 47 -17.61 -6.68 -5.08
CA GLN A 47 -18.52 -7.25 -6.07
C GLN A 47 -18.18 -8.68 -6.47
N GLY A 48 -17.16 -9.30 -5.85
CA GLY A 48 -16.77 -10.68 -6.13
C GLY A 48 -16.00 -10.86 -7.45
N VAL A 49 -15.39 -9.80 -7.98
CA VAL A 49 -14.64 -9.86 -9.26
C VAL A 49 -13.40 -10.77 -9.17
N GLY A 50 -12.87 -11.02 -7.97
CA GLY A 50 -11.77 -11.97 -7.75
C GLY A 50 -10.91 -11.62 -6.53
N ILE A 51 -9.60 -11.85 -6.67
CA ILE A 51 -8.57 -11.59 -5.65
C ILE A 51 -7.77 -10.35 -6.06
N GLY A 52 -7.34 -9.56 -5.07
CA GLY A 52 -6.52 -8.39 -5.31
C GLY A 52 -5.66 -8.03 -4.09
N MET A 53 -4.56 -7.33 -4.35
CA MET A 53 -3.65 -6.83 -3.32
C MET A 53 -3.99 -5.36 -3.03
N VAL A 54 -4.45 -5.08 -1.81
CA VAL A 54 -4.86 -3.74 -1.36
C VAL A 54 -4.31 -3.49 0.05
N PRO A 55 -4.07 -2.22 0.44
CA PRO A 55 -3.75 -1.89 1.82
C PRO A 55 -4.85 -2.36 2.78
N ARG A 56 -4.47 -3.05 3.85
CA ARG A 56 -5.40 -3.65 4.82
C ARG A 56 -6.43 -2.67 5.39
N TYR A 57 -6.00 -1.43 5.68
CA TYR A 57 -6.88 -0.39 6.22
C TYR A 57 -8.09 -0.06 5.32
N GLN A 58 -8.01 -0.32 4.00
CA GLN A 58 -9.11 -0.05 3.08
C GLN A 58 -10.23 -1.09 3.14
N VAL A 59 -9.91 -2.29 3.64
CA VAL A 59 -10.82 -3.45 3.72
C VAL A 59 -11.00 -3.95 5.15
N ALA A 60 -10.47 -3.25 6.15
CA ALA A 60 -10.54 -3.67 7.55
C ALA A 60 -11.97 -3.97 8.02
N ARG A 61 -12.97 -3.17 7.57
CA ARG A 61 -14.38 -3.42 7.87
C ARG A 61 -14.93 -4.66 7.18
N ASP A 62 -14.56 -4.91 5.93
CA ASP A 62 -14.99 -6.09 5.18
C ASP A 62 -14.40 -7.38 5.79
N LEU A 63 -13.15 -7.31 6.26
CA LEU A 63 -12.49 -8.40 6.98
C LEU A 63 -13.16 -8.67 8.34
N GLN A 64 -13.44 -7.61 9.12
CA GLN A 64 -14.15 -7.73 10.40
C GLN A 64 -15.58 -8.29 10.23
N ALA A 65 -16.25 -7.91 9.14
CA ALA A 65 -17.59 -8.40 8.81
C ALA A 65 -17.60 -9.82 8.21
N GLY A 66 -16.43 -10.39 7.87
CA GLY A 66 -16.32 -11.69 7.21
C GLY A 66 -16.77 -11.69 5.74
N THR A 67 -16.98 -10.52 5.13
CA THR A 67 -17.34 -10.40 3.71
C THR A 67 -16.13 -10.49 2.78
N MET A 68 -14.92 -10.43 3.35
CA MET A 68 -13.65 -10.69 2.68
C MET A 68 -12.76 -11.57 3.55
N THR A 69 -11.83 -12.28 2.92
CA THR A 69 -10.85 -13.14 3.60
C THR A 69 -9.46 -12.84 3.08
N GLU A 70 -8.49 -12.71 3.99
CA GLU A 70 -7.09 -12.52 3.63
C GLU A 70 -6.49 -13.83 3.10
N LEU A 71 -5.61 -13.74 2.11
CA LEU A 71 -4.92 -14.87 1.48
C LEU A 71 -3.41 -14.63 1.54
N LEU A 72 -2.65 -15.72 1.60
CA LEU A 72 -1.17 -15.68 1.55
C LEU A 72 -0.53 -14.81 2.66
N THR A 73 -1.17 -14.72 3.83
CA THR A 73 -0.71 -13.86 4.94
C THR A 73 0.71 -14.20 5.41
N ASP A 74 1.12 -15.46 5.29
CA ASP A 74 2.44 -15.95 5.72
C ASP A 74 3.58 -15.49 4.79
N PHE A 75 3.24 -14.98 3.61
CA PHE A 75 4.20 -14.55 2.60
C PHE A 75 4.25 -13.03 2.44
N MET A 76 3.55 -12.27 3.29
CA MET A 76 3.53 -10.83 3.16
C MET A 76 4.87 -10.22 3.62
N PRO A 77 5.43 -9.25 2.87
CA PRO A 77 6.57 -8.49 3.34
C PRO A 77 6.22 -7.73 4.64
N PRO A 78 7.23 -7.31 5.42
CA PRO A 78 7.02 -6.45 6.57
C PRO A 78 6.18 -5.21 6.20
N PRO A 79 5.30 -4.73 7.10
CA PRO A 79 4.48 -3.54 6.84
C PRO A 79 5.34 -2.35 6.42
N SER A 80 4.90 -1.66 5.37
CA SER A 80 5.56 -0.42 4.95
C SER A 80 5.27 0.70 5.94
N PRO A 81 6.30 1.35 6.51
CA PRO A 81 6.10 2.45 7.45
C PRO A 81 5.44 3.66 6.78
N VAL A 82 4.56 4.33 7.52
CA VAL A 82 3.97 5.61 7.14
C VAL A 82 4.77 6.72 7.81
N TYR A 83 5.20 7.71 7.01
CA TYR A 83 6.05 8.81 7.49
C TYR A 83 5.31 10.15 7.43
N LEU A 84 5.45 10.96 8.48
CA LEU A 84 5.12 12.38 8.46
C LEU A 84 6.37 13.17 8.06
N VAL A 85 6.38 13.72 6.86
CA VAL A 85 7.51 14.50 6.33
C VAL A 85 7.19 15.99 6.37
N TYR A 86 8.05 16.76 7.02
CA TYR A 86 7.94 18.21 7.09
C TYR A 86 9.33 18.87 7.01
N PRO A 87 9.44 20.10 6.48
CA PRO A 87 10.72 20.80 6.42
C PRO A 87 11.23 21.14 7.82
N HIS A 88 12.48 20.81 8.09
CA HIS A 88 13.13 21.24 9.32
C HIS A 88 13.33 22.77 9.31
N ARG A 89 12.71 23.49 10.24
CA ARG A 89 12.82 24.94 10.38
C ARG A 89 13.23 25.29 11.81
N ARG A 90 14.19 26.20 11.96
CA ARG A 90 14.69 26.68 13.27
C ARG A 90 13.59 27.17 14.21
N HIS A 91 12.48 27.69 13.66
CA HIS A 91 11.26 28.00 14.39
C HIS A 91 10.09 27.27 13.73
N MET A 92 9.68 26.14 14.31
CA MET A 92 8.48 25.44 13.90
C MET A 92 7.25 26.22 14.36
N ASN A 93 6.36 26.59 13.44
CA ASN A 93 5.11 27.28 13.78
C ASN A 93 4.27 26.35 14.68
N ALA A 94 3.66 26.91 15.72
CA ALA A 94 2.74 26.23 16.63
C ALA A 94 1.64 25.43 15.90
N ALA A 95 1.14 25.92 14.76
CA ALA A 95 0.17 25.19 13.94
C ALA A 95 0.72 23.87 13.39
N VAL A 96 1.98 23.85 12.93
CA VAL A 96 2.63 22.61 12.44
C VAL A 96 2.84 21.65 13.60
N LYS A 97 3.32 22.15 14.74
CA LYS A 97 3.52 21.33 15.95
C LYS A 97 2.20 20.69 16.40
N SER A 98 1.13 21.48 16.52
CA SER A 98 -0.20 20.99 16.92
C SER A 98 -0.74 19.92 15.97
N THR A 99 -0.50 20.05 14.66
CA THR A 99 -0.90 19.04 13.67
C THR A 99 -0.07 17.76 13.79
N LEU A 100 1.24 17.86 14.03
CA LEU A 100 2.10 16.70 14.27
C LEU A 100 1.69 15.98 15.56
N ASP A 101 1.41 16.72 16.63
CA ASP A 101 0.92 16.18 17.91
C ASP A 101 -0.42 15.46 17.71
N PHE A 102 -1.32 16.03 16.91
CA PHE A 102 -2.59 15.39 16.55
C PHE A 102 -2.36 14.06 15.82
N PHE A 103 -1.51 14.03 14.79
CA PHE A 103 -1.25 12.78 14.07
C PHE A 103 -0.55 11.73 14.94
N HIS A 104 0.39 12.13 15.79
CA HIS A 104 1.03 11.24 16.75
C HIS A 104 0.04 10.59 17.71
N GLN A 105 -1.00 11.32 18.15
CA GLN A 105 -2.00 10.80 19.09
C GLN A 105 -3.08 9.94 18.41
N ASN A 106 -3.36 10.18 17.14
CA ASN A 106 -4.52 9.59 16.45
C ASN A 106 -4.14 8.51 15.42
N ILE A 107 -2.87 8.42 15.05
CA ILE A 107 -2.33 7.36 14.19
C ILE A 107 -1.55 6.39 15.09
N GLU A 108 -2.24 5.74 16.02
CA GLU A 108 -1.70 4.57 16.72
C GLU A 108 -2.00 3.31 15.88
N ASN A 109 -0.93 2.68 15.39
CA ASN A 109 -0.89 1.34 14.76
C ASN A 109 -1.70 1.16 13.45
N PRO A 110 -1.10 1.39 12.26
CA PRO A 110 -1.72 1.12 10.96
C PRO A 110 -1.83 -0.37 10.60
#